data_AF-D2RSY0-F1
#
_entry.id   AF-D2RSY0-F1
#
_cell.length_a   1.000
_cell.length_b   1.000
_cell.length_c   1.000
_cell.angle_alpha   90.00
_cell.angle_beta   90.00
_cell.angle_gamma   90.00
#
_symmetry.space_group_name_H-M   'P 1'
#
loop_
_entity.id
_entity.type
_entity.pdbx_description
1 polymer ?
#
loop_
_entity_poly.entity_id
_entity_poly.type
_entity_poly.pdbx_seq_one_letter_code
_entity_poly.pdbx_strand_id
1 'polypeptide(L)'
;MTDESLRERAQELHRHLEATAELPIDRTANRWLGEAEAVARDVATSDLDEATTLERVAKVQHLLAEVNETGHEGADDHLEAAKEVCAGILEDDGSTPP
;
A
#
# COMPACT_ATOMS: atom_id res chain seq x y z
N MET A 1 2.57 17.79 -3.87
CA MET A 1 2.92 16.72 -4.83
C MET A 1 2.07 16.91 -6.09
N THR A 2 2.26 16.19 -7.20
CA THR A 2 1.27 16.17 -8.31
C THR A 2 0.43 14.91 -8.24
N ASP A 3 -0.86 15.01 -8.55
CA ASP A 3 -1.82 13.91 -8.53
C ASP A 3 -1.35 12.71 -9.37
N GLU A 4 -0.66 12.97 -10.49
CA GLU A 4 -0.06 11.96 -11.35
C GLU A 4 1.06 11.17 -10.66
N SER A 5 1.96 11.84 -9.93
CA SER A 5 3.05 11.16 -9.19
C SER A 5 2.53 10.35 -8.01
N LEU A 6 1.44 10.80 -7.40
CA LEU A 6 0.75 10.07 -6.35
C LEU A 6 0.10 8.79 -6.90
N ARG A 7 -0.54 8.89 -8.07
CA ARG A 7 -1.08 7.74 -8.80
C ARG A 7 0.01 6.75 -9.20
N GLU A 8 1.16 7.22 -9.67
CA GLU A 8 2.30 6.35 -10.02
C GLU A 8 2.79 5.55 -8.80
N ARG A 9 2.96 6.21 -7.65
CA ARG A 9 3.34 5.55 -6.39
C ARG A 9 2.26 4.57 -5.91
N ALA A 10 0.98 4.91 -6.05
CA ALA A 10 -0.12 4.00 -5.74
C ALA A 10 -0.16 2.76 -6.66
N GLN A 11 0.18 2.93 -7.95
CA GLN A 11 0.32 1.81 -8.89
C GLN A 11 1.51 0.92 -8.55
N GLU A 12 2.61 1.48 -8.06
CA GLU A 12 3.76 0.72 -7.57
C GLU A 12 3.39 -0.08 -6.32
N LEU A 13 2.72 0.56 -5.35
CA LEU A 13 2.16 -0.09 -4.17
C LEU A 13 1.26 -1.27 -4.55
N HIS A 14 0.31 -1.05 -5.48
CA HIS A 14 -0.59 -2.11 -5.93
C HIS A 14 0.16 -3.30 -6.54
N ARG A 15 1.20 -3.04 -7.35
CA ARG A 15 2.04 -4.11 -7.94
C ARG A 15 2.78 -4.93 -6.89
N HIS A 16 3.29 -4.30 -5.84
CA HIS A 16 3.91 -5.03 -4.73
C HIS A 16 2.90 -5.92 -3.99
N LEU A 17 1.69 -5.40 -3.75
CA LEU A 17 0.63 -6.16 -3.09
C LEU A 17 0.14 -7.34 -3.94
N GLU A 18 -0.03 -7.14 -5.25
CA GLU A 18 -0.38 -8.20 -6.19
C GLU A 18 0.69 -9.30 -6.22
N ALA A 19 1.97 -8.92 -6.37
CA ALA A 19 3.08 -9.88 -6.34
C ALA A 19 3.16 -10.66 -5.02
N THR A 20 2.83 -10.01 -3.90
CA THR A 20 2.75 -10.67 -2.59
C THR A 20 1.59 -11.67 -2.53
N ALA A 21 0.43 -11.34 -3.11
CA ALA A 21 -0.75 -12.21 -3.14
C ALA A 21 -0.60 -13.41 -4.10
N GLU A 22 0.29 -13.33 -5.09
CA GLU A 22 0.64 -14.46 -5.96
C GLU A 22 1.52 -15.52 -5.27
N LEU A 23 2.13 -15.18 -4.12
CA LEU A 23 3.00 -16.08 -3.36
C LEU A 23 2.20 -16.97 -2.40
N PRO A 24 2.76 -18.13 -1.98
CA PRO A 24 2.11 -19.03 -1.04
C PRO A 24 2.17 -18.50 0.41
N ILE A 25 1.39 -17.45 0.66
CA ILE A 25 1.28 -16.77 1.95
C ILE A 25 0.18 -17.38 2.84
N ASP A 26 0.23 -17.07 4.13
CA ASP A 26 -0.79 -17.51 5.09
C ASP A 26 -2.18 -16.94 4.74
N ARG A 27 -3.24 -17.71 5.00
CA ARG A 27 -4.63 -17.28 4.74
C ARG A 27 -4.99 -15.99 5.46
N THR A 28 -4.43 -15.79 6.65
CA THR A 28 -4.71 -14.59 7.45
C THR A 28 -4.12 -13.36 6.78
N ALA A 29 -2.84 -13.45 6.36
CA ALA A 29 -2.17 -12.40 5.59
C ALA A 29 -2.91 -12.12 4.27
N ASN A 30 -3.30 -13.17 3.53
CA ASN A 30 -4.01 -13.03 2.27
C ASN A 30 -5.34 -12.25 2.41
N ARG A 31 -6.06 -12.42 3.52
CA ARG A 31 -7.30 -11.66 3.78
C ARG A 31 -7.03 -10.16 3.92
N TRP A 32 -5.98 -9.78 4.63
CA TRP A 32 -5.60 -8.38 4.80
C TRP A 32 -5.00 -7.79 3.52
N LEU A 33 -4.17 -8.56 2.83
CA LEU A 33 -3.56 -8.18 1.56
C LEU A 33 -4.60 -7.93 0.47
N GLY A 34 -5.62 -8.78 0.35
CA GLY A 34 -6.68 -8.57 -0.64
C GLY A 34 -7.47 -7.28 -0.40
N GLU A 35 -7.68 -6.88 0.86
CA GLU A 35 -8.33 -5.60 1.17
C GLU A 35 -7.40 -4.42 0.87
N ALA A 36 -6.12 -4.53 1.24
CA ALA A 36 -5.10 -3.53 0.93
C ALA A 36 -4.94 -3.33 -0.59
N GLU A 37 -4.89 -4.42 -1.36
CA GLU A 37 -4.79 -4.42 -2.81
C GLU A 37 -6.00 -3.72 -3.44
N ALA A 38 -7.21 -4.04 -2.98
CA ALA A 38 -8.43 -3.43 -3.48
C ALA A 38 -8.43 -1.90 -3.28
N VAL A 39 -7.96 -1.43 -2.11
CA VAL A 39 -7.84 0.00 -1.83
C VAL A 39 -6.72 0.64 -2.67
N ALA A 40 -5.55 0.01 -2.78
CA ALA A 40 -4.45 0.53 -3.59
C ALA A 40 -4.84 0.63 -5.08
N ARG A 41 -5.57 -0.37 -5.60
CA ARG A 41 -6.12 -0.37 -6.96
C ARG A 41 -7.15 0.73 -7.16
N ASP A 42 -8.04 0.95 -6.18
CA ASP A 42 -9.04 2.03 -6.21
C ASP A 42 -8.34 3.39 -6.35
N VAL A 43 -7.31 3.65 -5.55
CA VAL A 43 -6.49 4.86 -5.63
C VAL A 43 -5.76 4.98 -6.97
N ALA A 44 -5.17 3.88 -7.45
CA ALA A 44 -4.38 3.87 -8.68
C ALA A 44 -5.21 4.10 -9.96
N THR A 45 -6.51 3.76 -9.93
CA THR A 45 -7.41 3.82 -11.09
C THR A 45 -8.41 4.96 -11.02
N SER A 46 -8.75 5.42 -9.82
CA SER A 46 -9.63 6.57 -9.64
C SER A 46 -8.84 7.88 -9.76
N ASP A 47 -9.55 8.93 -10.15
CA ASP A 47 -9.08 10.31 -10.09
C ASP A 47 -9.60 10.88 -8.77
N LEU A 48 -8.78 10.76 -7.72
CA LEU A 48 -9.12 11.17 -6.36
C LEU A 48 -8.19 12.31 -5.95
N ASP A 49 -8.75 13.37 -5.36
CA ASP A 49 -7.93 14.43 -4.77
C ASP A 49 -6.89 13.88 -3.79
N GLU A 50 -5.73 14.55 -3.74
CA GLU A 50 -4.59 14.25 -2.86
C GLU A 50 -5.01 13.82 -1.44
N ALA A 51 -5.86 14.59 -0.77
CA ALA A 51 -6.36 14.28 0.58
C ALA A 51 -7.09 12.93 0.69
N THR A 52 -7.91 12.60 -0.31
CA THR A 52 -8.62 11.31 -0.34
C THR A 52 -7.64 10.17 -0.61
N THR A 53 -6.71 10.38 -1.52
CA THR A 53 -5.67 9.39 -1.80
C THR A 53 -4.83 9.09 -0.57
N LEU A 54 -4.41 10.12 0.17
CA LEU A 54 -3.64 9.95 1.41
C LEU A 54 -4.42 9.19 2.47
N GLU A 55 -5.71 9.49 2.65
CA GLU A 55 -6.58 8.74 3.58
C GLU A 55 -6.64 7.26 3.19
N ARG A 56 -6.76 6.95 1.90
CA ARG A 56 -6.79 5.57 1.41
C ARG A 56 -5.43 4.87 1.56
N VAL A 57 -4.32 5.55 1.30
CA VAL A 57 -2.97 5.02 1.50
C VAL A 57 -2.69 4.78 2.99
N ALA A 58 -3.12 5.67 3.88
CA ALA A 58 -3.04 5.47 5.32
C ALA A 58 -3.85 4.22 5.75
N LYS A 59 -5.03 4.01 5.17
CA LYS A 59 -5.80 2.79 5.39
C LYS A 59 -5.06 1.54 4.91
N VAL A 60 -4.42 1.57 3.75
CA VAL A 60 -3.57 0.47 3.27
C VAL A 60 -2.45 0.20 4.27
N GLN A 61 -1.70 1.21 4.69
CA GLN A 61 -0.63 1.06 5.67
C GLN A 61 -1.14 0.40 6.97
N HIS A 62 -2.31 0.79 7.45
CA HIS A 62 -2.91 0.18 8.64
C HIS A 62 -3.25 -1.30 8.43
N LEU A 63 -3.81 -1.67 7.27
CA LEU A 63 -4.07 -3.08 6.93
C LEU A 63 -2.79 -3.91 6.85
N LEU A 64 -1.71 -3.34 6.30
CA LEU A 64 -0.41 -4.00 6.23
C LEU A 64 0.25 -4.13 7.61
N ALA A 65 -0.06 -3.24 8.56
CA ALA A 65 0.42 -3.33 9.94
C ALA A 65 -0.22 -4.50 10.72
N GLU A 66 -1.44 -4.90 10.36
CA GLU A 66 -2.09 -6.10 10.93
C GLU A 66 -1.46 -7.40 10.41
N VAL A 67 -0.67 -7.33 9.32
CA VAL A 67 0.11 -8.45 8.79
C VAL A 67 1.49 -8.45 9.46
N ASN A 68 1.65 -9.33 10.46
CA ASN A 68 2.91 -9.50 11.18
C ASN A 68 3.95 -10.29 10.36
N GLU A 69 3.52 -11.38 9.72
CA GLU A 69 4.34 -12.21 8.83
C GLU A 69 3.43 -12.85 7.78
N THR A 70 3.93 -12.94 6.55
CA THR A 70 3.22 -13.60 5.45
C THR A 70 3.51 -15.09 5.39
N GLY A 71 4.55 -15.55 6.10
CA GLY A 71 5.02 -16.93 6.10
C GLY A 71 5.90 -17.27 4.89
N HIS A 72 6.31 -16.28 4.11
CA HIS A 72 7.16 -16.45 2.93
C HIS A 72 8.12 -15.26 2.76
N GLU A 73 9.42 -15.53 2.79
CA GLU A 73 10.48 -14.50 2.74
C GLU A 73 10.30 -13.48 1.59
N GLY A 74 9.99 -13.92 0.38
CA GLY A 74 9.75 -13.01 -0.75
C GLY A 74 8.46 -12.18 -0.64
N ALA A 75 7.47 -12.68 0.10
CA ALA A 75 6.23 -11.95 0.34
C ALA A 75 6.43 -10.92 1.44
N ASP A 76 7.24 -11.25 2.45
CA ASP A 76 7.64 -10.29 3.48
C ASP A 76 8.47 -9.15 2.87
N ASP A 77 9.40 -9.43 1.93
CA ASP A 77 10.19 -8.40 1.23
C ASP A 77 9.29 -7.43 0.43
N HIS A 78 8.33 -7.96 -0.32
CA HIS A 78 7.34 -7.15 -1.02
C HIS A 78 6.40 -6.38 -0.08
N LEU A 79 6.03 -6.97 1.05
CA LEU A 79 5.22 -6.33 2.08
C LEU A 79 5.96 -5.15 2.72
N GLU A 80 7.25 -5.31 3.03
CA GLU A 80 8.08 -4.22 3.54
C GLU A 80 8.24 -3.10 2.51
N ALA A 81 8.51 -3.45 1.24
CA ALA A 81 8.56 -2.45 0.16
C ALA A 81 7.23 -1.68 0.03
N ALA A 82 6.09 -2.36 0.10
CA ALA A 82 4.77 -1.73 0.10
C ALA A 82 4.58 -0.78 1.28
N LYS A 83 5.03 -1.16 2.49
CA LYS A 83 4.97 -0.30 3.67
C LYS A 83 5.84 0.95 3.51
N GLU A 84 7.03 0.81 2.94
CA GLU A 84 7.94 1.93 2.66
C GLU A 84 7.35 2.92 1.65
N VAL A 85 6.74 2.43 0.56
CA VAL A 85 6.04 3.27 -0.41
C VAL A 85 4.89 4.04 0.24
N CYS A 86 4.07 3.37 1.06
CA CYS A 86 3.00 4.02 1.82
C CYS A 86 3.53 5.11 2.75
N ALA A 87 4.60 4.83 3.49
CA ALA A 87 5.24 5.81 4.37
C ALA A 87 5.76 7.01 3.57
N GLY A 88 6.47 6.78 2.47
CA GLY A 88 6.98 7.84 1.59
C GLY A 88 5.87 8.73 1.02
N ILE A 89 4.72 8.16 0.64
CA ILE A 89 3.56 8.92 0.20
C ILE A 89 3.01 9.83 1.33
N LEU A 90 2.90 9.30 2.55
CA LEU A 90 2.36 10.03 3.70
C LEU A 90 3.35 11.07 4.25
N GLU A 91 4.65 10.83 4.15
CA GLU A 91 5.71 11.75 4.56
C GLU A 91 5.91 12.90 3.57
N ASP A 92 5.69 12.68 2.26
CA ASP A 92 5.77 13.71 1.20
C ASP A 92 4.66 14.76 1.36
N ASP A 93 3.47 14.34 1.80
CA ASP A 93 2.40 15.24 2.28
C ASP A 93 2.72 15.85 3.66
N GLY A 94 3.34 15.04 4.52
CA GLY A 94 3.66 15.33 5.90
C GLY A 94 4.90 16.20 6.16
N SER A 95 5.42 16.96 5.18
CA SER A 95 6.36 18.06 5.47
C SER A 95 5.63 19.24 6.17
N THR A 96 4.98 18.94 7.28
CA THR A 96 4.82 19.82 8.43
C THR A 96 4.79 18.94 9.69
N PRO A 97 5.85 19.00 10.51
CA PRO A 97 5.66 18.92 11.95
C PRO A 97 6.45 20.01 12.69
N PRO A 98 6.14 20.29 13.97
CA PRO A 98 4.89 20.79 14.55
C PRO A 98 4.75 22.33 14.55
#